data_AF-A0A352DV30-F1
#
_entry.id   AF-A0A352DV30-F1
#
_cell.length_a   1.000
_cell.length_b   1.000
_cell.length_c   1.000
_cell.angle_alpha   90.00
_cell.angle_beta   90.00
_cell.angle_gamma   90.00
#
_symmetry.space_group_name_H-M   'P 1'
#
loop_
_entity.id
_entity.type
_entity.pdbx_description
1 polymer ?
#
loop_
_entity_poly.entity_id
_entity_poly.type
_entity_poly.pdbx_seq_one_letter_code
_entity_poly.pdbx_strand_id
1 'polypeptide(L)'
;MKTLEKRLFHLFEPADIRAARGLSTSTIACPRVGQVRATVATDGTEHEVVLELSAHRRGGMTLETKCSTEAGRRGRPCAVLAAALLEVDRRGLFSGIHDQTPVTLDIVGDDVGVDAGIALQADGAADDDVGVAGEPEDDVAGRAAPPAAPVFTPPRRGGPR
;
A
#
# COMPACT_ATOMS: atom_id res chain seq x y z
N MET A 1 13.90 15.78 15.89
CA MET A 1 13.85 15.08 14.60
C MET A 1 13.05 13.79 14.70
N LYS A 2 11.96 13.67 13.96
CA LYS A 2 11.20 12.43 13.76
C LYS A 2 11.88 11.63 12.65
N THR A 3 12.34 10.43 12.99
CA THR A 3 12.97 9.49 12.04
C THR A 3 11.96 9.04 10.97
N LEU A 4 12.43 8.58 9.81
CA LEU A 4 11.57 7.99 8.79
C LEU A 4 10.87 6.74 9.34
N GLU A 5 11.52 5.99 10.23
CA GLU A 5 10.93 4.86 10.95
C GLU A 5 9.61 5.26 11.60
N LYS A 6 9.61 6.31 12.43
CA LYS A 6 8.39 6.80 13.10
C LYS A 6 7.32 7.30 12.14
N ARG A 7 7.72 7.69 10.94
CA ARG A 7 6.85 8.36 9.97
C ARG A 7 6.25 7.40 8.96
N LEU A 8 6.97 6.35 8.57
CA LEU A 8 6.61 5.49 7.44
C LEU A 8 6.33 4.05 7.86
N PHE A 9 6.80 3.59 9.03
CA PHE A 9 6.73 2.16 9.35
C PHE A 9 5.33 1.67 9.71
N HIS A 10 4.39 2.59 9.93
CA HIS A 10 2.96 2.24 10.02
C HIS A 10 2.40 1.69 8.69
N LEU A 11 3.12 1.85 7.57
CA LEU A 11 2.76 1.29 6.26
C LEU A 11 3.27 -0.14 6.04
N PHE A 12 4.13 -0.66 6.92
CA PHE A 12 4.75 -1.98 6.79
C PHE A 12 4.08 -2.99 7.72
N GLU A 13 4.10 -4.26 7.35
CA GLU A 13 3.65 -5.31 8.25
C GLU A 13 4.62 -5.44 9.44
N PRO A 14 4.14 -5.69 10.68
CA PRO A 14 5.02 -5.88 11.83
C PRO A 14 6.03 -7.03 11.67
N ALA A 15 5.70 -8.03 10.84
CA ALA A 15 6.62 -9.10 10.49
C ALA A 15 7.81 -8.57 9.67
N ASP A 16 7.56 -7.73 8.65
CA ASP A 16 8.59 -7.10 7.83
C ASP A 16 9.52 -6.22 8.66
N ILE A 17 8.97 -5.43 9.58
CA ILE A 17 9.78 -4.56 10.45
C ILE A 17 10.70 -5.39 11.35
N ARG A 18 10.21 -6.51 11.89
CA ARG A 18 11.03 -7.41 12.71
C ARG A 18 12.12 -8.07 11.88
N ALA A 19 11.79 -8.57 10.70
CA ALA A 19 12.76 -9.16 9.78
C ALA A 19 13.84 -8.15 9.37
N ALA A 20 13.43 -6.93 9.00
CA ALA A 20 14.31 -5.84 8.58
C ALA A 20 15.42 -5.51 9.59
N ARG A 21 15.13 -5.60 10.89
CA ARG A 21 16.10 -5.35 11.97
C ARG A 21 17.23 -6.38 12.02
N GLY A 22 17.01 -7.58 11.46
CA GLY A 22 18.01 -8.63 11.34
C GLY A 22 18.79 -8.61 10.02
N LEU A 23 18.37 -7.80 9.04
CA LEU A 23 19.02 -7.73 7.74
C LEU A 23 20.21 -6.75 7.78
N SER A 24 21.30 -7.14 7.12
CA SER A 24 22.47 -6.28 6.92
C SER A 24 22.41 -5.62 5.54
N THR A 25 22.52 -4.29 5.52
CA THR A 25 22.72 -3.54 4.27
C THR A 25 24.20 -3.62 3.89
N SER A 26 24.53 -4.26 2.76
CA SER A 26 25.91 -4.50 2.34
C SER A 26 26.56 -3.26 1.73
N THR A 27 25.79 -2.47 0.97
CA THR A 27 26.28 -1.26 0.30
C THR A 27 25.25 -0.14 0.37
N ILE A 28 25.71 1.10 0.55
CA ILE A 28 24.92 2.32 0.37
C ILE A 28 25.71 3.34 -0.43
N ALA A 29 25.08 3.89 -1.45
CA ALA A 29 25.59 4.99 -2.27
C ALA A 29 24.54 6.10 -2.38
N CYS A 30 24.99 7.35 -2.43
CA CYS A 30 24.15 8.53 -2.64
C CYS A 30 24.55 9.19 -3.97
N PRO A 31 24.08 8.68 -5.12
CA PRO A 31 24.53 9.14 -6.44
C PRO A 31 24.18 10.61 -6.74
N ARG A 32 23.10 11.12 -6.12
CA ARG A 32 22.71 12.53 -6.16
C ARG A 32 22.01 12.92 -4.87
N VAL A 33 21.90 14.22 -4.60
CA VAL A 33 21.15 14.73 -3.46
C VAL A 33 19.70 14.26 -3.54
N GLY A 34 19.18 13.71 -2.45
CA GLY A 34 17.83 13.15 -2.40
C GLY A 34 17.70 11.74 -2.97
N GLN A 35 18.76 11.13 -3.52
CA GLN A 35 18.74 9.76 -4.01
C GLN A 35 19.67 8.85 -3.19
N VAL A 36 19.18 7.66 -2.83
CA VAL A 36 19.96 6.61 -2.19
C VAL A 36 19.80 5.32 -2.99
N ARG A 37 20.91 4.63 -3.21
CA ARG A 37 20.93 3.24 -3.68
C ARG A 37 21.52 2.38 -2.58
N ALA A 38 20.81 1.34 -2.22
CA ALA A 38 21.23 0.39 -1.20
C ALA A 38 21.19 -1.03 -1.76
N THR A 39 22.13 -1.85 -1.32
CA THR A 39 22.11 -3.30 -1.53
C THR A 39 21.89 -3.96 -0.18
N VAL A 40 20.87 -4.80 -0.07
CA VAL A 40 20.53 -5.51 1.17
C VAL A 40 20.65 -7.01 0.90
N ALA A 41 21.38 -7.72 1.74
CA ALA A 41 21.52 -9.16 1.66
C ALA A 41 20.46 -9.86 2.52
N THR A 42 19.72 -10.80 1.94
CA THR A 42 18.78 -11.68 2.65
C THR A 42 18.90 -13.09 2.08
N ASP A 43 19.00 -14.10 2.94
CA ASP A 43 19.00 -15.53 2.55
C ASP A 43 20.00 -15.86 1.41
N GLY A 44 21.18 -15.23 1.45
CA GLY A 44 22.23 -15.42 0.43
C GLY A 44 21.98 -14.73 -0.91
N THR A 45 20.90 -13.96 -1.05
CA THR A 45 20.56 -13.16 -2.23
C THR A 45 20.73 -11.68 -1.92
N GLU A 46 21.29 -10.93 -2.86
CA GLU A 46 21.37 -9.46 -2.77
C GLU A 46 20.21 -8.81 -3.52
N HIS A 47 19.58 -7.84 -2.87
CA HIS A 47 18.52 -7.04 -3.46
C HIS A 47 18.92 -5.55 -3.50
N GLU A 48 18.82 -4.96 -4.69
CA GLU A 48 18.91 -3.51 -4.86
C GLU A 48 17.61 -2.83 -4.41
N VAL A 49 17.77 -1.73 -3.69
CA VAL A 49 16.73 -0.77 -3.31
C VAL A 49 17.18 0.62 -3.75
N VAL A 50 16.31 1.32 -4.48
CA VAL A 50 16.52 2.71 -4.88
C VAL A 50 15.48 3.57 -4.20
N LEU A 51 15.92 4.67 -3.59
CA LEU A 51 15.09 5.64 -2.89
C LEU A 51 15.32 7.01 -3.53
N GLU A 52 14.25 7.73 -3.83
CA GLU A 52 14.31 9.06 -4.43
C GLU A 52 13.34 10.01 -3.72
N LEU A 53 13.87 11.11 -3.20
CA LEU A 53 13.13 12.12 -2.47
C LEU A 53 12.85 13.31 -3.37
N SER A 54 11.56 13.58 -3.60
CA SER A 54 11.05 14.66 -4.42
C SER A 54 10.26 15.66 -3.58
N ALA A 55 10.59 16.94 -3.67
CA ALA A 55 9.89 18.01 -2.96
C ALA A 55 8.75 18.61 -3.79
N HIS A 56 7.62 18.89 -3.16
CA HIS A 56 6.44 19.45 -3.83
C HIS A 56 6.32 20.96 -3.65
N ARG A 57 5.79 21.64 -4.67
CA ARG A 57 5.59 23.12 -4.64
C ARG A 57 4.66 23.60 -3.52
N ARG A 58 3.72 22.74 -3.09
CA ARG A 58 2.73 23.06 -2.05
C ARG A 58 3.17 22.63 -0.64
N GLY A 59 4.44 22.25 -0.48
CA GLY A 59 4.95 21.66 0.74
C GLY A 59 4.76 20.14 0.75
N GLY A 60 5.56 19.48 1.60
CA GLY A 60 5.65 18.02 1.64
C GLY A 60 6.65 17.46 0.62
N MET A 61 6.92 16.17 0.76
CA MET A 61 7.84 15.41 -0.06
C MET A 61 7.25 14.03 -0.36
N THR A 62 7.58 13.47 -1.51
CA THR A 62 7.38 12.05 -1.80
C THR A 62 8.73 11.34 -1.77
N LEU A 63 8.76 10.21 -1.09
CA LEU A 63 9.86 9.26 -1.14
C LEU A 63 9.44 8.11 -2.05
N GLU A 64 9.88 8.15 -3.31
CA GLU A 64 9.65 7.08 -4.28
C GLU A 64 10.68 5.97 -4.05
N THR A 65 10.23 4.73 -4.14
CA THR A 65 11.06 3.58 -3.82
C THR A 65 10.88 2.48 -4.86
N LYS A 66 11.99 1.86 -5.26
CA LYS A 66 12.01 0.66 -6.09
C LYS A 66 12.81 -0.40 -5.37
N CYS A 67 12.31 -1.62 -5.37
CA CYS A 67 12.94 -2.73 -4.67
C CYS A 67 12.89 -3.98 -5.54
N SER A 68 14.03 -4.64 -5.68
CA SER A 68 14.20 -5.84 -6.51
C SER A 68 13.67 -7.13 -5.85
N THR A 69 13.00 -7.05 -4.71
CA THR A 69 12.24 -8.20 -4.18
C THR A 69 10.96 -8.41 -4.98
N GLU A 70 10.38 -9.62 -4.92
CA GLU A 70 9.10 -9.88 -5.59
C GLU A 70 7.97 -8.96 -5.08
N ALA A 71 7.89 -8.74 -3.77
CA ALA A 71 6.92 -7.81 -3.19
C ALA A 71 7.17 -6.36 -3.63
N GLY A 72 8.43 -5.92 -3.66
CA GLY A 72 8.82 -4.59 -4.11
C GLY A 72 8.45 -4.34 -5.57
N ARG A 73 8.73 -5.30 -6.46
CA ARG A 73 8.32 -5.24 -7.87
C ARG A 73 6.80 -5.23 -8.06
N ARG A 74 6.02 -5.69 -7.08
CA ARG A 74 4.55 -5.57 -7.08
C ARG A 74 4.04 -4.28 -6.43
N GLY A 75 4.92 -3.32 -6.12
CA GLY A 75 4.55 -2.07 -5.47
C GLY A 75 4.14 -2.24 -4.00
N ARG A 76 4.61 -3.30 -3.32
CA ARG A 76 4.25 -3.59 -1.93
C ARG A 76 5.42 -3.35 -0.96
N PRO A 77 5.14 -2.91 0.28
CA PRO A 77 6.13 -2.87 1.36
C PRO A 77 6.72 -4.27 1.60
N CYS A 78 7.99 -4.33 2.02
CA CYS A 78 8.67 -5.58 2.35
C CYS A 78 9.82 -5.34 3.34
N ALA A 79 10.28 -6.40 3.99
CA ALA A 79 11.40 -6.37 4.94
C ALA A 79 12.69 -5.73 4.37
N VAL A 80 13.02 -6.00 3.10
CA VAL A 80 14.22 -5.45 2.44
C VAL A 80 14.14 -3.93 2.31
N LEU A 81 12.98 -3.41 1.90
CA LEU A 81 12.76 -1.96 1.81
C LEU A 81 12.82 -1.32 3.21
N ALA A 82 12.20 -1.94 4.21
CA ALA A 82 12.27 -1.46 5.60
C ALA A 82 13.71 -1.45 6.12
N ALA A 83 14.53 -2.46 5.80
CA ALA A 83 15.93 -2.51 6.21
C ALA A 83 16.74 -1.35 5.60
N ALA A 84 16.52 -1.05 4.32
CA ALA A 84 17.15 0.10 3.67
C ALA A 84 16.75 1.42 4.32
N LEU A 85 15.46 1.60 4.68
CA LEU A 85 14.99 2.81 5.37
C LEU A 85 15.58 2.95 6.79
N LEU A 86 15.70 1.85 7.54
CA LEU A 86 16.37 1.86 8.85
C LEU A 86 17.84 2.30 8.73
N GLU A 87 18.55 1.81 7.71
CA GLU A 87 19.95 2.15 7.51
C GLU A 87 20.12 3.61 7.04
N VAL A 88 19.21 4.12 6.21
CA VAL A 88 19.13 5.54 5.81
C VAL A 88 18.95 6.44 7.03
N ASP A 89 18.03 6.08 7.93
CA ASP A 89 17.81 6.80 9.19
C ASP A 89 19.03 6.74 10.09
N ARG A 90 19.64 5.56 10.26
CA ARG A 90 20.85 5.36 11.06
C ARG A 90 22.00 6.25 10.61
N ARG A 91 22.16 6.43 9.30
CA ARG A 91 23.18 7.30 8.68
C ARG A 91 22.75 8.76 8.57
N GLY A 92 21.50 9.09 8.87
CA GLY A 92 20.96 10.45 8.78
C GLY A 92 20.96 11.02 7.36
N LEU A 93 20.85 10.18 6.32
CA LEU A 93 20.99 10.63 4.92
C LEU A 93 19.87 11.59 4.48
N PHE A 94 18.73 11.53 5.16
CA PHE A 94 17.60 12.45 4.97
C PHE A 94 17.34 13.33 6.21
N SER A 95 18.37 13.58 7.03
CA SER A 95 18.27 14.46 8.21
C SER A 95 17.87 15.91 7.87
N GLY A 96 18.02 16.35 6.63
CA GLY A 96 17.56 17.65 6.16
C GLY A 96 16.03 17.80 6.09
N ILE A 97 15.25 16.72 6.23
CA ILE A 97 13.80 16.79 6.22
C ILE A 97 13.31 17.32 7.57
N HIS A 98 12.64 18.47 7.54
CA HIS A 98 12.03 19.06 8.74
C HIS A 98 10.92 18.17 9.31
N ASP A 99 10.77 18.16 10.64
CA ASP A 99 9.82 17.28 11.36
C ASP A 99 8.35 17.51 11.01
N GLN A 100 8.04 18.71 10.54
CA GLN A 100 6.69 19.11 10.13
C GLN A 100 6.44 18.88 8.64
N THR A 101 7.47 18.62 7.83
CA THR A 101 7.30 18.38 6.39
C THR A 101 6.62 17.04 6.21
N PRO A 102 5.41 16.93 5.64
CA PRO A 102 4.80 15.64 5.35
C PRO A 102 5.67 14.85 4.36
N VAL A 103 5.84 13.55 4.59
CA VAL A 103 6.51 12.64 3.64
C VAL A 103 5.57 11.51 3.34
N THR A 104 5.27 11.32 2.07
CA THR A 104 4.51 10.17 1.56
C THR A 104 5.50 9.16 1.01
N LEU A 105 5.29 7.88 1.30
CA LEU A 105 6.04 6.79 0.70
C LEU A 105 5.29 6.31 -0.54
N ASP A 106 5.99 6.23 -1.67
CA ASP A 106 5.48 5.63 -2.91
C ASP A 106 6.36 4.44 -3.29
N ILE A 107 5.74 3.28 -3.53
CA ILE A 107 6.45 2.03 -3.85
C ILE A 107 6.13 1.70 -5.30
N VAL A 108 7.09 1.98 -6.16
CA VAL A 108 6.96 1.82 -7.61
C VAL A 108 7.29 0.38 -7.95
N GLY A 109 6.25 -0.37 -8.34
CA GLY A 109 6.39 -1.70 -8.92
C GLY A 109 6.95 -1.66 -10.34
N ASP A 110 7.35 -2.81 -10.85
CA ASP A 110 7.58 -2.99 -12.27
C ASP A 110 6.19 -3.18 -12.90
N ASP A 111 5.81 -2.31 -13.83
CA ASP A 111 4.63 -2.50 -14.69
C ASP A 111 4.82 -3.72 -15.59
N VAL A 112 4.73 -4.91 -15.00
CA VAL A 112 4.58 -6.16 -15.73
C VAL A 112 3.08 -6.27 -15.99
N GLY A 113 2.68 -5.72 -17.14
CA GLY A 113 1.29 -5.59 -17.58
C GLY A 113 0.39 -6.74 -17.14
N VAL A 114 -0.42 -6.48 -16.12
CA VAL A 114 -1.73 -7.08 -16.00
C VAL A 114 -2.69 -5.95 -16.27
N ASP A 115 -2.89 -5.70 -17.57
CA ASP A 115 -4.16 -5.22 -18.10
C ASP A 115 -5.18 -6.28 -17.64
N ALA A 116 -5.63 -6.16 -16.39
CA ALA A 116 -6.71 -6.96 -15.85
C ALA A 116 -7.94 -6.44 -16.58
N GLY A 117 -8.17 -7.04 -17.75
CA GLY A 117 -9.27 -6.75 -18.63
C GLY A 117 -10.52 -6.57 -17.81
N ILE A 118 -11.10 -5.37 -17.95
CA ILE A 118 -12.49 -5.14 -17.61
C ILE A 118 -13.28 -6.12 -18.49
N ALA A 119 -13.55 -7.31 -17.96
CA ALA A 119 -14.58 -8.19 -18.49
C ALA A 119 -15.91 -7.48 -18.19
N LEU A 120 -16.24 -6.51 -19.05
CA LEU A 120 -17.59 -6.03 -19.23
C LEU A 120 -18.45 -7.27 -19.49
N GLN A 121 -19.30 -7.59 -18.51
CA GLN A 121 -20.45 -8.46 -18.73
C GLN A 121 -21.26 -7.85 -19.87
N ALA A 122 -21.20 -8.48 -21.02
CA ALA A 122 -22.15 -8.28 -22.10
C ALA A 122 -23.02 -9.53 -22.12
N ASP A 123 -24.14 -9.47 -21.39
CA ASP A 123 -25.33 -10.25 -21.65
C ASP A 123 -25.72 -10.09 -23.13
N GLY A 124 -25.79 -11.21 -23.84
CA GLY A 124 -26.09 -11.25 -25.27
C GLY A 124 -26.63 -12.62 -25.68
N ALA A 125 -27.85 -12.91 -25.21
CA ALA A 125 -28.87 -13.81 -25.76
C ALA A 125 -28.40 -14.94 -26.69
N ALA A 126 -28.36 -16.17 -26.14
CA ALA A 126 -28.51 -17.39 -26.92
C ALA A 126 -30.00 -17.66 -27.14
N ASP A 127 -30.41 -17.65 -28.41
CA ASP A 127 -31.71 -18.10 -28.89
C ASP A 127 -31.57 -19.60 -29.20
N ASP A 128 -32.14 -20.46 -28.36
CA ASP A 128 -32.43 -21.85 -28.71
C ASP A 128 -33.57 -22.37 -27.82
N ASP A 129 -34.78 -22.18 -28.34
CA ASP A 129 -36.06 -22.63 -27.83
C ASP A 129 -36.28 -24.10 -28.21
N VAL A 130 -36.10 -25.04 -27.27
CA VAL A 130 -36.73 -26.36 -27.32
C VAL A 130 -37.15 -26.78 -25.92
N GLY A 131 -38.47 -26.74 -25.69
CA GLY A 131 -39.08 -26.87 -24.38
C GLY A 131 -39.16 -28.28 -23.80
N VAL A 132 -39.55 -28.31 -22.52
CA VAL A 132 -40.52 -29.25 -21.93
C VAL A 132 -40.97 -28.59 -20.62
N ALA A 133 -42.23 -28.15 -20.59
CA ALA A 133 -42.92 -27.74 -19.38
C ALA A 133 -43.56 -28.97 -18.73
N GLY A 134 -43.06 -29.33 -17.56
CA GLY A 134 -43.80 -30.08 -16.56
C GLY A 134 -43.90 -29.20 -15.32
N GLU A 135 -45.10 -28.68 -15.05
CA GLU A 135 -45.50 -28.17 -13.73
C GLU A 135 -46.28 -29.28 -12.99
N PRO A 136 -46.60 -29.18 -11.69
CA PRO A 136 -46.23 -28.18 -10.67
C PRO A 136 -45.52 -28.86 -9.47
N GLU A 137 -45.13 -28.16 -8.39
CA GLU A 137 -45.85 -28.18 -7.11
C GLU A 137 -45.24 -27.20 -6.09
N ASP A 138 -46.13 -26.74 -5.21
CA ASP A 138 -46.02 -25.71 -4.19
C ASP A 138 -44.88 -25.79 -3.15
N ASP A 139 -44.63 -24.61 -2.57
CA ASP A 139 -44.57 -24.34 -1.12
C ASP A 139 -43.22 -23.87 -0.49
N VAL A 140 -43.41 -22.94 0.46
CA VAL A 140 -42.54 -22.51 1.58
C VAL A 140 -41.54 -21.36 1.38
N ALA A 141 -42.06 -20.16 1.71
CA ALA A 141 -41.61 -19.24 2.76
C ALA A 141 -40.18 -18.65 2.79
N GLY A 142 -40.13 -17.33 3.02
CA GLY A 142 -39.12 -16.74 3.92
C GLY A 142 -38.17 -15.69 3.34
N ARG A 143 -38.67 -14.68 2.63
CA ARG A 143 -37.85 -13.52 2.23
C ARG A 143 -37.61 -12.60 3.44
N ALA A 144 -36.48 -12.79 4.13
CA ALA A 144 -36.03 -11.90 5.19
C ALA A 144 -35.64 -10.53 4.60
N ALA A 145 -36.28 -9.47 5.08
CA ALA A 145 -35.96 -8.09 4.75
C ALA A 145 -34.62 -7.66 5.40
N PRO A 146 -33.84 -6.78 4.76
CA PRO A 146 -32.64 -6.22 5.37
C PRO A 146 -32.99 -5.26 6.52
N PRO A 147 -32.20 -5.23 7.62
CA PRO A 147 -32.48 -4.37 8.76
C PRO A 147 -32.27 -2.88 8.44
N ALA A 148 -33.17 -2.05 8.96
CA ALA A 148 -33.17 -0.60 8.86
C ALA A 148 -31.93 0.03 9.54
N ALA A 149 -31.37 1.05 8.89
CA ALA A 149 -30.29 1.87 9.43
C ALA A 149 -30.73 2.69 10.66
N PRO A 150 -29.85 2.91 11.65
CA PRO A 150 -30.18 3.70 12.84
C PRO A 150 -30.32 5.19 12.53
N VAL A 151 -31.42 5.76 13.02
CA VAL A 151 -31.72 7.20 12.98
C VAL A 151 -30.81 7.95 13.96
N PHE A 152 -29.93 8.79 13.43
CA PHE A 152 -29.09 9.69 14.22
C PHE A 152 -29.94 10.85 14.76
N THR A 153 -30.04 10.97 16.09
CA THR A 153 -30.75 12.07 16.75
C THR A 153 -29.75 13.11 17.23
N PRO A 154 -29.79 14.37 16.75
CA PRO A 154 -28.88 15.41 17.22
C PRO A 154 -29.25 15.89 18.64
N PRO A 155 -28.27 16.28 19.48
CA PRO A 155 -28.54 16.77 20.83
C PRO A 155 -29.23 18.15 20.81
N ARG A 156 -30.24 18.29 21.67
CA ARG A 156 -30.98 19.55 21.90
C ARG A 156 -30.05 20.60 22.52
N ARG A 157 -29.84 21.71 21.80
CA ARG A 157 -29.25 22.94 22.34
C ARG A 157 -30.16 23.49 23.46
N GLY A 158 -29.63 23.52 24.69
CA GLY A 158 -30.21 24.30 25.77
C GLY A 158 -30.16 25.79 25.43
N GLY A 159 -31.31 26.46 25.58
CA GLY A 159 -31.42 27.91 25.45
C GLY A 159 -30.87 28.65 26.68
N PRO A 160 -30.54 29.94 26.53
CA PRO A 160 -30.10 30.77 27.65
C PRO A 160 -31.29 31.22 28.52
N ARG A 161 -30.96 31.51 29.77
CA ARG A 161 -31.81 32.09 30.82
C ARG A 161 -32.25 33.51 30.48
#